data_AF-A0A661DHY8-F1
#
_entry.id   AF-A0A661DHY8-F1
#
_cell.length_a   1.000
_cell.length_b   1.000
_cell.length_c   1.000
_cell.angle_alpha   90.00
_cell.angle_beta   90.00
_cell.angle_gamma   90.00
#
_symmetry.space_group_name_H-M   'P 1'
#
loop_
_entity.id
_entity.type
_entity.pdbx_description
1 polymer ?
#
loop_
_entity_poly.entity_id
_entity_poly.type
_entity_poly.pdbx_seq_one_letter_code
_entity_poly.pdbx_strand_id
1 'polypeptide(L)'
;GAEGGTGAAPMSLIDSVGMSLRESLPIMVDKLKQYGLRDRIKVVASGKLVTPGSVAGALCAGADFITSARGFLFSLGCIQALQCNKNTCPTGITTHDPKFQKGLHPPTKATRVSSYINNMVKEVGIIAHSCGVKSPRALSRSHARIVMGTGRTQGMDELFPELEPIKITSIK
;
A
#
# COMPACT_ATOMS: atom_id res chain seq x y z
N GLY A 1 -0.16 -1.39 6.94
CA GLY A 1 -1.08 -2.45 7.36
C GLY A 1 -0.31 -3.72 7.69
N ALA A 2 -1.00 -4.70 8.27
CA ALA A 2 -0.48 -6.00 8.66
C ALA A 2 0.02 -6.85 7.47
N GLU A 3 -0.35 -6.50 6.24
CA GLU A 3 0.00 -7.23 5.02
C GLU A 3 1.47 -7.03 4.56
N GLY A 4 2.30 -6.51 5.45
CA GLY A 4 3.72 -6.27 5.22
C GLY A 4 4.48 -7.56 4.85
N GLY A 5 5.61 -7.38 4.16
CA GLY A 5 6.57 -8.46 3.99
C GLY A 5 7.65 -8.39 5.07
N THR A 6 8.28 -9.52 5.37
CA THR A 6 9.47 -9.60 6.22
C THR A 6 10.49 -10.56 5.63
N GLY A 7 11.77 -10.28 5.85
CA GLY A 7 12.84 -11.21 5.55
C GLY A 7 12.97 -12.32 6.59
N ALA A 8 12.69 -12.00 7.85
CA ALA A 8 12.75 -12.90 8.99
C ALA A 8 11.82 -12.38 10.10
N ALA A 9 10.77 -13.12 10.45
CA ALA A 9 9.98 -12.90 11.65
C ALA A 9 9.38 -14.22 12.15
N PRO A 10 9.04 -14.33 13.45
CA PRO A 10 8.30 -15.46 13.98
C PRO A 10 6.92 -15.60 13.31
N MET A 11 6.48 -16.85 13.06
CA MET A 11 5.18 -17.12 12.40
C MET A 11 4.00 -16.50 13.15
N SER A 12 4.02 -16.56 14.49
CA SER A 12 2.96 -15.95 15.32
C SER A 12 2.79 -14.45 15.08
N LEU A 13 3.87 -13.73 14.79
CA LEU A 13 3.80 -12.30 14.50
C LEU A 13 3.34 -12.03 13.07
N ILE A 14 3.74 -12.87 12.11
CA ILE A 14 3.34 -12.74 10.71
C ILE A 14 1.83 -12.98 10.54
N ASP A 15 1.30 -13.99 11.23
CA ASP A 15 -0.06 -14.47 11.00
C ASP A 15 -1.10 -13.83 11.92
N SER A 16 -0.71 -13.39 13.12
CA SER A 16 -1.68 -13.02 14.16
C SER A 16 -1.58 -11.58 14.68
N VAL A 17 -0.58 -10.79 14.24
CA VAL A 17 -0.36 -9.43 14.79
C VAL A 17 -0.52 -8.35 13.72
N GLY A 18 -1.36 -7.36 14.03
CA GLY A 18 -1.55 -6.15 13.24
C GLY A 18 -2.98 -5.98 12.73
N MET A 19 -3.24 -4.81 12.13
CA MET A 19 -4.52 -4.46 11.54
C MET A 19 -4.39 -4.30 10.02
N SER A 20 -5.41 -4.72 9.28
CA SER A 20 -5.38 -4.62 7.82
C SER A 20 -5.23 -3.15 7.38
N LEU A 21 -4.55 -2.90 6.26
CA LEU A 21 -4.43 -1.54 5.74
C LEU A 21 -5.81 -0.96 5.39
N ARG A 22 -6.72 -1.80 4.87
CA ARG A 22 -8.07 -1.39 4.49
C ARG A 22 -8.88 -0.85 5.67
N GLU A 23 -8.67 -1.41 6.86
CA GLU A 23 -9.31 -0.97 8.10
C GLU A 23 -8.56 0.20 8.75
N SER A 24 -7.23 0.08 8.87
CA SER A 24 -6.40 1.06 9.61
C SER A 24 -6.25 2.40 8.93
N LEU A 25 -6.20 2.44 7.59
CA LEU A 25 -5.94 3.66 6.87
C LEU A 25 -7.07 4.69 7.01
N PRO A 26 -8.37 4.36 6.79
CA PRO A 26 -9.46 5.30 7.03
C PRO A 26 -9.48 5.81 8.48
N ILE A 27 -9.32 4.92 9.46
CA ILE A 27 -9.32 5.27 10.89
C ILE A 27 -8.21 6.28 11.21
N MET A 28 -6.98 6.03 10.74
CA MET A 28 -5.86 6.94 10.96
C MET A 28 -6.08 8.31 10.32
N VAL A 29 -6.56 8.34 9.07
CA VAL A 29 -6.86 9.58 8.35
C VAL A 29 -7.95 10.38 9.08
N ASP A 30 -8.98 9.70 9.57
CA ASP A 30 -10.08 10.35 10.30
C ASP A 30 -9.61 10.93 11.62
N LYS A 31 -8.72 10.22 12.34
CA LYS A 31 -8.12 10.78 13.56
C LYS A 31 -7.30 12.03 13.27
N LEU A 32 -6.50 12.05 12.19
CA LEU A 32 -5.77 13.26 11.80
C LEU A 32 -6.71 14.43 11.48
N LYS A 33 -7.84 14.18 10.81
CA LYS A 33 -8.86 15.21 10.54
C LYS A 33 -9.53 15.70 11.82
N GLN A 34 -9.95 14.79 12.70
CA GLN A 34 -10.59 15.10 13.97
C GLN A 34 -9.76 16.04 14.85
N TYR A 35 -8.44 15.88 14.86
CA TYR A 35 -7.53 16.72 15.64
C TYR A 35 -6.97 17.92 14.86
N GLY A 36 -7.45 18.21 13.64
CA GLY A 36 -6.96 19.32 12.83
C GLY A 36 -5.50 19.17 12.38
N LEU A 37 -4.99 17.94 12.32
CA LEU A 37 -3.60 17.62 11.98
C LEU A 37 -3.41 17.21 10.51
N ARG A 38 -4.49 16.96 9.78
CA ARG A 38 -4.44 16.40 8.40
C ARG A 38 -3.61 17.23 7.43
N ASP A 39 -3.63 18.56 7.56
CA ASP A 39 -2.87 19.45 6.67
C ASP A 39 -1.37 19.47 6.99
N ARG A 40 -1.01 19.14 8.25
CA ARG A 40 0.36 19.16 8.76
C ARG A 40 1.07 17.82 8.61
N ILE A 41 0.33 16.72 8.54
CA ILE A 41 0.88 15.36 8.54
C ILE A 41 0.53 14.65 7.23
N LYS A 42 1.55 14.23 6.49
CA LYS A 42 1.38 13.41 5.30
C LYS A 42 1.28 11.94 5.67
N VAL A 43 0.29 11.25 5.09
CA VAL A 43 0.02 9.84 5.33
C VAL A 43 0.67 9.02 4.22
N VAL A 44 1.68 8.23 4.59
CA VAL A 44 2.32 7.26 3.68
C VAL A 44 1.75 5.88 3.95
N ALA A 45 1.14 5.26 2.94
CA ALA A 45 0.55 3.93 3.07
C ALA A 45 1.41 2.83 2.44
N SER A 46 1.40 1.67 3.09
CA SER A 46 2.04 0.43 2.67
C SER A 46 1.26 -0.76 3.20
N GLY A 47 1.19 -1.86 2.43
CA GLY A 47 0.42 -3.05 2.81
C GLY A 47 -0.04 -3.82 1.57
N LYS A 48 0.89 -4.55 0.94
CA LYS A 48 0.61 -5.38 -0.26
C LYS A 48 -0.07 -4.62 -1.41
N LEU A 49 0.18 -3.32 -1.55
CA LEU A 49 -0.32 -2.48 -2.62
C LEU A 49 0.48 -2.72 -3.92
N VAL A 50 0.18 -3.84 -4.59
CA VAL A 50 0.91 -4.31 -5.78
C VAL A 50 0.14 -4.15 -7.08
N THR A 51 -1.15 -3.79 -7.02
CA THR A 51 -2.01 -3.57 -8.20
C THR A 51 -2.50 -2.12 -8.26
N PRO A 52 -2.75 -1.56 -9.47
CA PRO A 52 -3.25 -0.19 -9.62
C PRO A 52 -4.54 0.07 -8.83
N GLY A 53 -5.50 -0.86 -8.86
CA GLY A 53 -6.75 -0.74 -8.09
C GLY A 53 -6.53 -0.69 -6.58
N SER A 54 -5.59 -1.46 -6.04
CA SER A 54 -5.25 -1.40 -4.60
C SER A 54 -4.62 -0.05 -4.22
N VAL A 55 -3.74 0.48 -5.09
CA VAL A 55 -3.10 1.79 -4.92
C VAL A 55 -4.17 2.90 -4.97
N ALA A 56 -5.05 2.88 -5.97
CA ALA A 56 -6.15 3.83 -6.09
C ALA A 56 -7.09 3.78 -4.87
N GLY A 57 -7.46 2.59 -4.41
CA GLY A 57 -8.29 2.43 -3.21
C GLY A 57 -7.65 3.00 -1.95
N ALA A 58 -6.33 2.87 -1.78
CA ALA A 58 -5.61 3.49 -0.65
C ALA A 58 -5.57 5.03 -0.77
N LEU A 59 -5.46 5.57 -1.99
CA LEU A 59 -5.57 7.01 -2.24
C LEU A 59 -6.99 7.50 -1.89
N CYS A 60 -8.05 6.79 -2.31
CA CYS A 60 -9.43 7.11 -1.93
C CYS A 60 -9.63 7.12 -0.41
N ALA A 61 -8.98 6.20 0.32
CA ALA A 61 -9.04 6.13 1.77
C ALA A 61 -8.32 7.30 2.48
N GLY A 62 -7.50 8.08 1.76
CA GLY A 62 -6.89 9.32 2.23
C GLY A 62 -5.36 9.31 2.34
N ALA A 63 -4.67 8.32 1.78
CA ALA A 63 -3.21 8.32 1.70
C ALA A 63 -2.67 9.42 0.77
N ASP A 64 -1.57 10.07 1.16
CA ASP A 64 -0.88 11.08 0.33
C ASP A 64 0.18 10.46 -0.60
N PHE A 65 0.78 9.36 -0.16
CA PHE A 65 1.83 8.64 -0.88
C PHE A 65 1.74 7.14 -0.63
N ILE A 66 2.06 6.36 -1.65
CA ILE A 66 2.00 4.90 -1.60
C ILE A 66 3.40 4.32 -1.77
N THR A 67 3.75 3.35 -0.93
CA THR A 67 5.00 2.58 -1.03
C THR A 67 4.71 1.12 -1.35
N SER A 68 5.50 0.51 -2.24
CA SER A 68 5.32 -0.89 -2.63
C SER A 68 6.64 -1.65 -2.67
N ALA A 69 7.06 -2.19 -1.53
CA ALA A 69 8.26 -3.04 -1.49
C ALA A 69 8.05 -4.35 -2.26
N ARG A 70 6.91 -5.04 -2.03
CA ARG A 70 6.62 -6.34 -2.64
C ARG A 70 6.51 -6.27 -4.17
N GLY A 71 5.91 -5.21 -4.70
CA GLY A 71 5.84 -5.00 -6.14
C GLY A 71 7.22 -4.88 -6.77
N PHE A 72 8.12 -4.10 -6.16
CA PHE A 72 9.51 -4.02 -6.60
C PHE A 72 10.24 -5.37 -6.47
N LEU A 73 10.05 -6.13 -5.39
CA LEU A 73 10.62 -7.47 -5.27
C LEU A 73 10.17 -8.40 -6.41
N PHE A 74 8.89 -8.38 -6.81
CA PHE A 74 8.42 -9.15 -7.97
C PHE A 74 9.06 -8.68 -9.27
N SER A 75 9.20 -7.37 -9.48
CA SER A 75 9.87 -6.82 -10.66
C SER A 75 11.35 -7.24 -10.73
N LEU A 76 12.05 -7.31 -9.59
CA LEU A 76 13.41 -7.84 -9.46
C LEU A 76 13.48 -9.35 -9.77
N GLY A 77 12.37 -10.08 -9.60
CA GLY A 77 12.27 -11.51 -9.87
C GLY A 77 12.10 -12.36 -8.62
N CYS A 78 11.58 -11.83 -7.52
CA CYS A 78 11.17 -12.64 -6.38
C CYS A 78 10.07 -13.62 -6.80
N ILE A 79 10.31 -14.90 -6.57
CA ILE A 79 9.38 -16.00 -6.87
C ILE A 79 8.62 -16.48 -5.62
N GLN A 80 8.67 -15.72 -4.52
CA GLN A 80 8.12 -16.09 -3.22
C GLN A 80 8.61 -17.45 -2.68
N ALA A 81 9.92 -17.71 -2.76
CA ALA A 81 10.49 -18.96 -2.24
C ALA A 81 10.39 -19.11 -0.71
N LEU A 82 10.08 -18.04 0.03
CA LEU A 82 10.00 -18.01 1.51
C LEU A 82 11.30 -18.48 2.20
N GLN A 83 12.45 -18.18 1.59
CA GLN A 83 13.78 -18.51 2.12
C GLN A 83 14.60 -17.27 2.47
N CYS A 84 13.95 -16.12 2.64
CA CYS A 84 14.63 -14.83 2.84
C CYS A 84 15.56 -14.82 4.07
N ASN A 85 15.21 -15.57 5.11
CA ASN A 85 15.99 -15.72 6.34
C ASN A 85 17.07 -16.80 6.27
N LYS A 86 17.09 -17.63 5.22
CA LYS A 86 17.99 -18.80 5.12
C LYS A 86 19.29 -18.50 4.38
N ASN A 87 19.45 -17.28 3.87
CA ASN A 87 20.58 -16.89 3.01
C ASN A 87 20.67 -17.65 1.67
N THR A 88 19.63 -18.42 1.29
CA THR A 88 19.62 -19.28 0.08
C THR A 88 18.64 -18.79 -0.99
N CYS A 89 18.40 -17.48 -1.08
CA CYS A 89 17.46 -16.92 -2.04
C CYS A 89 17.84 -17.31 -3.48
N PRO A 90 17.00 -18.09 -4.19
CA PRO A 90 17.37 -18.64 -5.50
C PRO A 90 17.49 -17.58 -6.60
N THR A 91 16.94 -16.38 -6.38
CA THR A 91 16.97 -15.28 -7.34
C THR A 91 17.94 -14.16 -6.94
N GLY A 92 18.74 -14.37 -5.90
CA GLY A 92 19.83 -13.46 -5.51
C GLY A 92 19.40 -12.19 -4.77
N ILE A 93 18.10 -12.04 -4.44
CA ILE A 93 17.58 -10.79 -3.83
C ILE A 93 17.93 -10.70 -2.33
N THR A 94 17.78 -11.79 -1.59
CA THR A 94 17.96 -11.84 -0.13
C THR A 94 19.04 -12.87 0.26
N THR A 95 20.26 -12.62 -0.18
CA THR A 95 21.41 -13.50 0.09
C THR A 95 22.73 -12.71 0.10
N HIS A 96 23.64 -13.14 0.95
CA HIS A 96 25.03 -12.73 1.02
C HIS A 96 25.97 -13.75 0.37
N ASP A 97 25.45 -14.89 -0.12
CA ASP A 97 26.25 -15.88 -0.85
C ASP A 97 26.55 -15.39 -2.28
N PRO A 98 27.83 -15.19 -2.66
CA PRO A 98 28.20 -14.73 -3.99
C PRO A 98 27.70 -15.64 -5.12
N LYS A 99 27.49 -16.93 -4.87
CA LYS A 99 26.93 -17.87 -5.85
C LYS A 99 25.49 -17.49 -6.20
N PHE A 100 24.66 -17.21 -5.20
CA PHE A 100 23.25 -16.87 -5.41
C PHE A 100 23.05 -15.43 -5.84
N GLN A 101 23.90 -14.49 -5.41
CA GLN A 101 23.84 -13.07 -5.82
C GLN A 101 23.95 -12.89 -7.34
N LYS A 102 24.59 -13.82 -8.06
CA LYS A 102 24.62 -13.85 -9.53
C LYS A 102 23.23 -13.86 -10.17
N GLY A 103 22.20 -14.33 -9.47
CA GLY A 103 20.80 -14.28 -9.92
C GLY A 103 20.23 -12.85 -10.01
N LEU A 104 20.80 -11.90 -9.27
CA LEU A 104 20.41 -10.49 -9.28
C LEU A 104 21.26 -9.70 -10.28
N HIS A 105 21.00 -9.87 -11.58
CA HIS A 105 21.71 -9.15 -12.65
C HIS A 105 21.21 -7.70 -12.84
N PRO A 106 21.92 -6.65 -12.34
CA PRO A 106 21.37 -5.31 -12.25
C PRO A 106 20.93 -4.69 -13.59
N PRO A 107 21.67 -4.81 -14.70
CA PRO A 107 21.25 -4.23 -15.98
C PRO A 107 19.87 -4.71 -16.45
N THR A 108 19.59 -6.01 -16.35
CA THR A 108 18.28 -6.55 -16.75
C THR A 108 17.19 -6.25 -15.72
N LYS A 109 17.52 -6.29 -14.42
CA LYS A 109 16.52 -6.05 -13.37
C LYS A 109 16.11 -4.58 -13.29
N ALA A 110 17.02 -3.65 -13.55
CA ALA A 110 16.72 -2.22 -13.56
C ALA A 110 15.64 -1.87 -14.59
N THR A 111 15.72 -2.43 -15.81
CA THR A 111 14.68 -2.25 -16.83
C THR A 111 13.32 -2.76 -16.35
N ARG A 112 13.27 -3.94 -15.73
CA ARG A 112 12.03 -4.52 -15.19
C ARG A 112 11.42 -3.68 -14.07
N VAL A 113 12.25 -3.19 -13.16
CA VAL A 113 11.86 -2.28 -12.07
C VAL A 113 11.28 -0.99 -12.63
N SER A 114 11.95 -0.38 -13.61
CA SER A 114 11.49 0.83 -14.29
C SER A 114 10.16 0.61 -15.00
N SER A 115 10.04 -0.48 -15.77
CA SER A 115 8.77 -0.84 -16.43
C SER A 115 7.63 -1.06 -15.43
N TYR A 116 7.89 -1.71 -14.29
CA TYR A 116 6.88 -1.92 -13.24
C TYR A 116 6.34 -0.59 -12.70
N ILE A 117 7.22 0.33 -12.28
CA ILE A 117 6.76 1.59 -11.69
C ILE A 117 6.12 2.51 -12.73
N ASN A 118 6.66 2.56 -13.95
CA ASN A 118 6.06 3.37 -15.03
C ASN A 118 4.66 2.87 -15.38
N ASN A 119 4.47 1.54 -15.45
CA ASN A 119 3.15 0.97 -15.68
C ASN A 119 2.21 1.21 -14.50
N MET A 120 2.70 1.08 -13.26
CA MET A 120 1.91 1.36 -12.07
C MET A 120 1.38 2.80 -12.06
N VAL A 121 2.26 3.77 -12.34
CA VAL A 121 1.88 5.19 -12.40
C VAL A 121 0.87 5.45 -13.52
N LYS A 122 1.10 4.90 -14.71
CA LYS A 122 0.19 5.02 -15.86
C LYS A 122 -1.20 4.48 -15.51
N GLU A 123 -1.29 3.25 -15.01
CA GLU A 123 -2.58 2.59 -14.76
C GLU A 123 -3.36 3.25 -13.60
N VAL A 124 -2.66 3.71 -12.56
CA VAL A 124 -3.30 4.50 -11.50
C VAL A 124 -3.81 5.85 -12.04
N GLY A 125 -3.06 6.47 -12.97
CA GLY A 125 -3.51 7.66 -13.69
C GLY A 125 -4.76 7.42 -14.52
N ILE A 126 -4.84 6.29 -15.23
CA ILE A 126 -6.03 5.88 -15.98
C ILE A 126 -7.23 5.77 -15.03
N ILE A 127 -7.10 5.05 -13.92
CA ILE A 127 -8.19 4.92 -12.92
C ILE A 127 -8.63 6.30 -12.43
N ALA A 128 -7.69 7.17 -12.07
CA ALA A 128 -7.99 8.51 -11.57
C ALA A 128 -8.80 9.33 -12.60
N HIS A 129 -8.37 9.30 -13.87
CA HIS A 129 -9.09 10.00 -14.94
C HIS A 129 -10.46 9.38 -15.24
N SER A 130 -10.60 8.06 -15.18
CA SER A 130 -11.89 7.38 -15.30
C SER A 130 -12.86 7.74 -14.16
N CYS A 131 -12.33 8.03 -12.97
CA CYS A 131 -13.09 8.55 -11.84
C CYS A 131 -13.40 10.06 -11.94
N GLY A 132 -12.98 10.75 -13.00
CA GLY A 132 -13.27 12.16 -13.23
C GLY A 132 -12.31 13.14 -12.54
N VAL A 133 -11.20 12.67 -11.96
CA VAL A 133 -10.22 13.53 -11.30
C VAL A 133 -8.96 13.75 -12.15
N LYS A 134 -8.37 14.94 -12.03
CA LYS A 134 -7.17 15.35 -12.81
C LYS A 134 -5.87 14.70 -12.33
N SER A 135 -5.86 14.14 -11.13
CA SER A 135 -4.67 13.54 -10.52
C SER A 135 -5.09 12.43 -9.57
N PRO A 136 -4.30 11.34 -9.43
CA PRO A 136 -4.57 10.30 -8.43
C PRO A 136 -4.69 10.81 -7.00
N ARG A 137 -4.04 11.92 -6.65
CA ARG A 137 -4.14 12.53 -5.30
C ARG A 137 -5.49 13.20 -5.02
N ALA A 138 -6.28 13.46 -6.06
CA ALA A 138 -7.62 14.01 -5.92
C ALA A 138 -8.70 12.91 -5.77
N LEU A 139 -8.30 11.63 -5.79
CA LEU A 139 -9.19 10.55 -5.39
C LEU A 139 -9.61 10.72 -3.93
N SER A 140 -10.87 10.39 -3.67
CA SER A 140 -11.52 10.50 -2.37
C SER A 140 -12.44 9.30 -2.16
N ARG A 141 -13.00 9.18 -0.95
CA ARG A 141 -13.88 8.06 -0.58
C ARG A 141 -15.08 7.89 -1.53
N SER A 142 -15.61 8.98 -2.09
CA SER A 142 -16.73 8.93 -3.04
C SER A 142 -16.42 8.23 -4.37
N HIS A 143 -15.13 8.04 -4.69
CA HIS A 143 -14.70 7.39 -5.94
C HIS A 143 -14.56 5.86 -5.80
N ALA A 144 -14.75 5.28 -4.61
CA ALA A 144 -14.54 3.86 -4.36
C ALA A 144 -15.78 3.19 -3.76
N ARG A 145 -16.04 1.95 -4.18
CA ARG A 145 -17.06 1.07 -3.60
C ARG A 145 -16.42 -0.23 -3.13
N ILE A 146 -16.94 -0.78 -2.04
CA ILE A 146 -16.46 -2.02 -1.42
C ILE A 146 -17.53 -3.10 -1.58
N VAL A 147 -17.11 -4.29 -2.04
CA VAL A 147 -17.98 -5.47 -2.10
C VAL A 147 -18.18 -5.98 -0.68
N MET A 148 -19.44 -6.07 -0.27
CA MET A 148 -19.84 -6.55 1.05
C MET A 148 -20.09 -8.07 1.02
N GLY A 149 -20.16 -8.71 2.19
CA GLY A 149 -20.46 -10.15 2.29
C GLY A 149 -21.82 -10.56 1.70
N THR A 150 -22.72 -9.60 1.49
CA THR A 150 -24.04 -9.80 0.85
C THR A 150 -23.97 -9.86 -0.68
N GLY A 151 -22.79 -9.69 -1.29
CA GLY A 151 -22.61 -9.59 -2.74
C GLY A 151 -23.00 -8.22 -3.33
N ARG A 152 -23.56 -7.31 -2.51
CA ARG A 152 -23.82 -5.92 -2.91
C ARG A 152 -22.60 -5.04 -2.62
N THR A 153 -22.54 -3.87 -3.25
CA THR A 153 -21.47 -2.89 -3.00
C THR A 153 -21.97 -1.72 -2.18
N GLN A 154 -21.10 -1.18 -1.33
CA GLN A 154 -21.35 0.04 -0.57
C GLN A 154 -20.27 1.10 -0.86
N GLY A 155 -20.64 2.38 -0.86
CA GLY A 155 -19.68 3.48 -1.00
C GLY A 155 -18.67 3.50 0.16
N MET A 156 -17.42 3.83 -0.12
CA MET A 156 -16.41 3.95 0.93
C MET A 156 -16.68 5.16 1.84
N ASP A 157 -17.30 6.20 1.31
CA ASP A 157 -17.79 7.38 2.02
C ASP A 157 -18.96 7.05 2.95
N GLU A 158 -19.83 6.12 2.56
CA GLU A 158 -20.89 5.61 3.43
C GLU A 158 -20.34 4.72 4.56
N LEU A 159 -19.36 3.86 4.24
CA LEU A 159 -18.72 2.96 5.20
C LEU A 159 -17.81 3.70 6.20
N PHE A 160 -17.15 4.75 5.73
CA PHE A 160 -16.25 5.59 6.50
C PHE A 160 -16.64 7.05 6.25
N PRO A 161 -17.70 7.56 6.91
CA PRO A 161 -18.09 8.95 6.77
C PRO A 161 -17.01 9.88 7.30
N GLU A 162 -16.89 11.07 6.72
CA GLU A 162 -15.99 12.10 7.26
C GLU A 162 -16.47 12.51 8.65
N LEU A 163 -15.54 12.64 9.58
CA LEU A 163 -15.84 12.97 10.97
C LEU A 163 -15.60 14.46 11.23
N GLU A 164 -16.51 15.07 11.99
CA GLU A 164 -16.39 16.47 12.43
C GLU A 164 -15.14 16.67 13.31
N PRO A 165 -14.45 17.82 13.19
CA PRO A 165 -13.34 18.17 14.07
C PRO A 165 -13.77 18.17 15.54
N ILE A 166 -12.93 17.60 16.40
CA ILE A 166 -13.13 17.67 17.84
C ILE A 166 -12.88 19.12 18.27
N LYS A 167 -13.86 19.72 18.95
CA LYS A 167 -13.64 20.99 19.67
C LYS A 167 -12.69 20.71 20.82
N ILE A 168 -11.40 21.02 20.63
CA ILE A 168 -10.43 20.98 21.72
C ILE A 168 -10.77 22.14 22.66
N THR A 169 -11.59 21.87 23.66
CA THR A 169 -11.68 22.74 24.85
C THR A 169 -10.30 22.76 25.47
N SER A 170 -9.66 23.93 25.46
CA SER A 170 -8.37 24.18 26.09
C SER A 170 -8.32 23.51 27.46
N ILE A 171 -7.40 22.56 27.64
CA ILE A 171 -6.98 22.11 28.97
C ILE A 171 -6.39 23.37 29.61
N LYS A 172 -7.10 23.90 30.62
CA LYS A 172 -6.61 25.00 31.46
C LYS A 172 -5.36 24.56 32.20
#